data_AF-A0A401WX86-F1
#
_entry.id   AF-A0A401WX86-F1
#
_cell.length_a   1.000
_cell.length_b   1.000
_cell.length_c   1.000
_cell.angle_alpha   90.00
_cell.angle_beta   90.00
_cell.angle_gamma   90.00
#
_symmetry.space_group_name_H-M   'P 1'
#
loop_
_entity.id
_entity.type
_entity.pdbx_description
1 polymer ?
#
loop_
_entity_poly.entity_id
_entity_poly.type
_entity_poly.pdbx_seq_one_letter_code
_entity_poly.pdbx_strand_id
1 'polypeptide(L)'
;MSKAFIAAAIQDSIECTGVAAQQAATDVIQAIKNSLEDEGYFTLPGFGTFRICETKARTALNPRTQEKVEVPPGFTVRFKAAPVMKQRIKEHMSPAKKAAKKKAGSATNGSASAKKRDSAPKTEATPKRSAASTTAKKVATKTTTAKAAKKAPATRTTRRTKK
;
A
#
# COMPACT_ATOMS: atom_id res chain seq x y z
N MET A 1 -6.00 -5.52 13.59
CA MET A 1 -6.79 -6.61 12.97
C MET A 1 -5.83 -7.75 12.65
N SER A 2 -6.06 -8.94 13.21
CA SER A 2 -5.23 -10.14 13.02
C SER A 2 -6.02 -11.26 12.33
N LYS A 3 -5.42 -12.43 12.06
CA LYS A 3 -6.16 -13.59 11.51
C LYS A 3 -7.40 -13.95 12.34
N ALA A 4 -7.31 -13.82 13.67
CA ALA A 4 -8.43 -14.07 14.58
C ALA A 4 -9.63 -13.15 14.32
N PHE A 5 -9.42 -11.93 13.81
CA PHE A 5 -10.51 -11.05 13.42
C PHE A 5 -11.28 -11.58 12.20
N ILE A 6 -10.58 -12.17 11.22
CA ILE A 6 -11.23 -12.78 10.05
C ILE A 6 -12.06 -13.98 10.49
N ALA A 7 -11.51 -14.82 11.38
CA ALA A 7 -12.24 -15.94 11.95
C ALA A 7 -13.48 -15.50 12.74
N ALA A 8 -13.37 -14.46 13.58
CA ALA A 8 -14.52 -13.92 14.30
C ALA A 8 -15.60 -13.41 13.33
N ALA A 9 -15.21 -12.66 12.29
CA ALA A 9 -16.16 -12.19 11.27
C ALA A 9 -16.85 -13.34 10.51
N ILE A 10 -16.13 -14.43 10.23
CA ILE A 10 -16.70 -15.64 9.61
C ILE A 10 -17.68 -16.31 10.57
N GLN A 11 -17.30 -16.43 11.85
CA GLN A 11 -18.13 -17.02 12.89
C GLN A 11 -19.45 -16.25 13.05
N ASP A 12 -19.38 -14.92 13.10
CA ASP A 12 -20.56 -14.05 13.22
C ASP A 12 -21.45 -14.10 11.97
N SER A 13 -20.87 -14.30 10.78
CA SER A 13 -21.62 -14.30 9.52
C SER A 13 -22.30 -15.63 9.21
N ILE A 14 -21.70 -16.75 9.63
CA ILE A 14 -22.13 -18.12 9.26
C ILE A 14 -22.66 -18.88 10.49
N GLU A 15 -22.56 -18.32 11.69
CA GLU A 15 -22.95 -18.95 12.97
C GLU A 15 -22.30 -20.33 13.16
N CYS A 16 -21.05 -20.47 12.76
CA CYS A 16 -20.30 -21.72 12.87
C CYS A 16 -19.53 -21.86 14.19
N THR A 17 -18.92 -23.03 14.43
CA THR A 17 -18.06 -23.19 15.60
C THR A 17 -16.78 -22.38 15.45
N GLY A 18 -16.25 -21.85 16.55
CA GLY A 18 -15.01 -21.06 16.52
C GLY A 18 -13.82 -21.83 15.93
N VAL A 19 -13.77 -23.16 16.10
CA VAL A 19 -12.76 -24.03 15.49
C VAL A 19 -12.90 -24.04 13.97
N ALA A 20 -14.12 -24.25 13.46
CA ALA A 20 -14.38 -24.24 12.02
C ALA A 20 -14.06 -22.88 11.40
N ALA A 21 -14.36 -21.77 12.09
CA ALA A 21 -14.04 -20.42 11.61
C ALA A 21 -12.53 -20.16 11.51
N GLN A 22 -11.74 -20.66 12.49
CA GLN A 22 -10.27 -20.55 12.46
C GLN A 22 -9.65 -21.39 11.34
N GLN A 23 -10.20 -22.58 11.10
CA GLN A 23 -9.80 -23.45 9.99
C GLN A 23 -10.12 -22.77 8.65
N ALA A 24 -11.36 -22.33 8.44
CA ALA A 24 -11.76 -21.62 7.22
C ALA A 24 -10.90 -20.37 6.95
N ALA A 25 -10.61 -19.56 7.98
CA ALA A 25 -9.74 -18.40 7.83
C ALA A 25 -8.30 -18.80 7.42
N THR A 26 -7.81 -19.94 7.91
CA THR A 26 -6.49 -20.46 7.54
C THR A 26 -6.50 -21.00 6.12
N ASP A 27 -7.53 -21.75 5.75
CA ASP A 27 -7.67 -22.38 4.44
C ASP A 27 -7.80 -21.34 3.33
N VAL A 28 -8.54 -20.24 3.56
CA VAL A 28 -8.61 -19.12 2.61
C VAL A 28 -7.24 -18.51 2.36
N ILE A 29 -6.44 -18.31 3.41
CA ILE A 29 -5.08 -17.77 3.27
C ILE A 29 -4.18 -18.76 2.51
N GLN A 30 -4.32 -20.06 2.76
CA GLN A 30 -3.56 -21.09 2.04
C GLN A 30 -3.97 -21.17 0.57
N ALA A 31 -5.27 -21.13 0.26
CA ALA A 31 -5.75 -21.11 -1.11
C ALA A 31 -5.19 -19.94 -1.93
N ILE A 32 -5.07 -18.75 -1.30
CA ILE A 32 -4.44 -17.58 -1.93
C ILE A 32 -2.95 -17.84 -2.22
N LYS A 33 -2.22 -18.46 -1.28
CA LYS A 33 -0.80 -18.77 -1.47
C LYS A 33 -0.60 -19.79 -2.59
N ASN A 34 -1.35 -20.89 -2.57
CA ASN A 34 -1.25 -21.95 -3.57
C ASN A 34 -1.54 -21.39 -4.97
N SER A 35 -2.61 -20.61 -5.12
CA SER A 35 -2.93 -19.99 -6.42
C SER A 35 -1.84 -19.01 -6.90
N LEU A 36 -1.15 -18.30 -6.00
CA LEU A 36 -0.01 -17.46 -6.37
C LEU A 36 1.21 -18.29 -6.79
N GLU A 37 1.45 -19.43 -6.18
CA GLU A 37 2.56 -20.33 -6.53
C GLU A 37 2.31 -21.03 -7.87
N ASP A 38 1.08 -21.49 -8.11
CA ASP A 38 0.70 -22.26 -9.29
C ASP A 38 0.42 -21.38 -10.53
N GLU A 39 -0.38 -20.32 -10.37
CA GLU A 39 -0.85 -19.49 -11.49
C GLU A 39 -0.13 -18.13 -11.58
N GLY A 40 0.54 -17.71 -10.51
CA GLY A 40 1.21 -16.40 -10.45
C GLY A 40 0.29 -15.20 -10.20
N TYR A 41 -1.03 -15.40 -10.15
CA TYR A 41 -2.01 -14.37 -9.83
C TYR A 41 -3.25 -14.96 -9.14
N PHE A 42 -3.91 -14.16 -8.31
CA PHE A 42 -5.16 -14.52 -7.64
C PHE A 42 -6.12 -13.34 -7.64
N THR A 43 -7.34 -13.54 -8.14
CA THR A 43 -8.34 -12.45 -8.27
C THR A 43 -9.55 -12.72 -7.37
N LEU A 44 -9.87 -11.74 -6.52
CA LEU A 44 -11.10 -11.68 -5.75
C LEU A 44 -12.03 -10.61 -6.34
N PRO A 45 -13.15 -10.99 -6.95
CA PRO A 45 -14.15 -10.04 -7.45
C PRO A 45 -14.56 -9.04 -6.36
N GLY A 46 -14.65 -7.76 -6.71
CA GLY A 46 -15.01 -6.69 -5.78
C GLY A 46 -13.92 -6.25 -4.79
N PHE A 47 -12.92 -7.09 -4.50
CA PHE A 47 -11.80 -6.76 -3.61
C PHE A 47 -10.55 -6.32 -4.38
N GLY A 48 -10.04 -7.17 -5.26
CA GLY A 48 -8.85 -6.87 -6.06
C GLY A 48 -8.10 -8.11 -6.55
N THR A 49 -6.93 -7.86 -7.15
CA THR A 49 -6.08 -8.90 -7.72
C THR A 49 -4.70 -8.86 -7.09
N PHE A 50 -4.22 -10.01 -6.63
CA PHE A 50 -2.83 -10.25 -6.29
C PHE A 50 -2.12 -10.77 -7.52
N ARG A 51 -0.89 -10.32 -7.76
CA ARG A 51 -0.06 -10.80 -8.86
C ARG A 51 1.40 -10.83 -8.44
N ILE A 52 2.13 -11.84 -8.90
CA ILE A 52 3.58 -11.86 -8.80
C ILE A 52 4.14 -10.90 -9.85
N CYS A 53 5.12 -10.10 -9.44
CA CYS A 53 5.86 -9.19 -10.30
C CYS A 53 7.34 -9.47 -10.11
N GLU A 54 8.04 -9.65 -11.22
CA GLU A 54 9.50 -9.70 -11.23
C GLU A 54 10.07 -8.33 -10.88
N THR A 55 11.01 -8.34 -9.95
CA THR A 55 11.83 -7.19 -9.59
C THR A 55 13.18 -7.35 -10.27
N LYS A 56 13.57 -6.31 -11.02
CA LYS A 56 14.85 -6.28 -11.73
C LYS A 56 15.99 -6.11 -10.74
N ALA A 57 17.14 -6.67 -11.09
CA ALA A 57 18.39 -6.38 -10.40
C ALA A 57 18.64 -4.87 -10.37
N ARG A 58 19.09 -4.37 -9.23
CA ARG A 58 19.37 -2.94 -9.04
C ARG A 58 20.46 -2.76 -7.99
N THR A 59 21.20 -1.68 -8.09
CA THR A 59 22.14 -1.27 -7.05
C THR A 59 21.40 -0.48 -5.98
N ALA A 60 21.54 -0.87 -4.71
CA ALA A 60 21.06 -0.15 -3.56
C ALA A 60 22.25 0.33 -2.70
N LEU A 61 22.03 1.30 -1.82
CA LEU A 61 23.02 1.76 -0.86
C LEU A 61 22.72 1.16 0.51
N ASN A 62 23.74 0.65 1.20
CA ASN A 62 23.58 0.21 2.58
C ASN A 62 23.35 1.44 3.48
N PRO A 63 22.22 1.53 4.20
CA PRO A 63 21.93 2.71 5.04
C PRO A 63 22.96 2.93 6.16
N ARG A 64 23.71 1.88 6.57
CA ARG A 64 24.71 1.97 7.63
C ARG A 64 26.11 2.33 7.12
N THR A 65 26.53 1.80 5.97
CA THR A 65 27.91 1.98 5.44
C THR A 65 28.01 2.87 4.21
N GLN A 66 26.88 3.24 3.59
CA GLN A 66 26.79 3.98 2.33
C GLN A 66 27.48 3.32 1.13
N GLU A 67 27.87 2.05 1.25
CA GLU A 67 28.45 1.30 0.16
C GLU A 67 27.38 0.85 -0.83
N LYS A 68 27.76 0.76 -2.11
CA LYS A 68 26.90 0.24 -3.18
C LYS A 68 26.85 -1.28 -3.09
N VAL A 69 25.65 -1.81 -2.92
CA VAL A 69 25.37 -3.26 -2.87
C VAL A 69 24.44 -3.61 -4.02
N GLU A 70 24.78 -4.68 -4.75
CA GLU A 70 23.91 -5.22 -5.78
C GLU A 70 22.78 -6.04 -5.16
N VAL A 71 21.54 -5.72 -5.54
CA VAL A 71 20.35 -6.49 -5.15
C VAL A 71 19.99 -7.40 -6.34
N PRO A 72 20.02 -8.73 -6.16
CA PRO A 72 19.69 -9.67 -7.22
C PRO A 72 18.22 -9.52 -7.66
N PRO A 73 17.87 -10.00 -8.87
CA PRO A 73 16.48 -10.05 -9.28
C PRO A 73 15.69 -11.01 -8.37
N GLY A 74 14.42 -10.71 -8.16
CA GLY A 74 13.56 -11.53 -7.29
C GLY A 74 12.09 -11.34 -7.62
N PHE A 75 11.22 -12.01 -6.87
CA PHE A 75 9.78 -11.94 -7.05
C PHE A 75 9.11 -11.18 -5.92
N THR A 76 8.11 -10.36 -6.23
CA THR A 76 7.31 -9.66 -5.24
C THR A 76 5.84 -9.77 -5.58
N VAL A 77 4.98 -9.89 -4.56
CA VAL A 77 3.52 -9.88 -4.77
C VAL A 77 3.01 -8.45 -4.70
N ARG A 78 2.28 -8.02 -5.72
CA ARG A 78 1.58 -6.73 -5.74
C ARG A 78 0.08 -6.95 -5.66
N PHE A 79 -0.58 -6.19 -4.79
CA PHE A 79 -2.03 -6.15 -4.72
C PHE A 79 -2.58 -4.93 -5.49
N LYS A 80 -3.54 -5.17 -6.38
CA LYS A 80 -4.29 -4.15 -7.11
C LYS A 80 -5.75 -4.16 -6.66
N ALA A 81 -6.11 -3.16 -5.87
CA ALA A 81 -7.49 -2.95 -5.42
C ALA A 81 -8.47 -2.76 -6.59
N ALA A 82 -9.64 -3.40 -6.48
CA ALA A 82 -10.73 -3.25 -7.43
C ALA A 82 -11.32 -1.82 -7.40
N PRO A 83 -11.91 -1.33 -8.51
CA PRO A 83 -12.53 -0.01 -8.56
C PRO A 83 -13.61 0.19 -7.50
N VAL A 84 -14.44 -0.83 -7.28
CA VAL A 84 -15.53 -0.82 -6.28
C VAL A 84 -14.99 -0.54 -4.88
N MET A 85 -13.92 -1.23 -4.49
CA MET A 85 -13.30 -1.01 -3.17
C MET A 85 -12.71 0.40 -3.04
N LYS A 86 -12.06 0.92 -4.09
CA LYS A 86 -11.49 2.28 -4.07
C LYS A 86 -12.57 3.35 -3.94
N GLN A 87 -13.69 3.21 -4.65
CA GLN A 87 -14.83 4.12 -4.57
C GLN A 87 -15.43 4.14 -3.16
N ARG A 88 -15.70 2.94 -2.61
CA ARG A 88 -16.24 2.81 -1.24
C ARG A 88 -15.31 3.44 -0.21
N ILE A 89 -14.00 3.21 -0.29
CA ILE A 89 -13.02 3.85 0.61
C ILE A 89 -13.06 5.38 0.46
N LYS A 90 -13.12 5.90 -0.76
CA LYS A 90 -13.17 7.35 -1.02
C LYS A 90 -14.43 8.00 -0.43
N GLU A 91 -15.59 7.38 -0.61
CA GLU A 91 -16.87 7.85 -0.06
C GLU A 91 -16.84 7.88 1.47
N HIS A 92 -16.37 6.79 2.09
CA HIS A 92 -16.29 6.66 3.54
C HIS A 92 -15.20 7.53 4.19
N MET A 93 -14.11 7.82 3.47
CA MET A 93 -12.98 8.64 3.97
C MET A 93 -13.09 10.12 3.54
N SER A 94 -14.10 10.50 2.75
CA SER A 94 -14.31 11.88 2.32
C SER A 94 -14.46 12.83 3.53
N PRO A 95 -13.88 14.05 3.47
CA PRO A 95 -13.79 14.94 4.62
C PRO A 95 -15.15 15.36 5.20
N ALA A 96 -16.24 15.24 4.43
CA ALA A 96 -17.59 15.57 4.87
C ALA A 96 -18.13 14.63 5.98
N LYS A 97 -17.81 13.32 5.96
CA LYS A 97 -18.25 12.37 7.00
C LYS A 97 -17.32 12.31 8.23
N LYS A 98 -16.06 12.73 8.10
CA LYS A 98 -15.12 12.84 9.26
C LYS A 98 -15.52 13.95 10.24
N ALA A 99 -16.09 15.05 9.76
CA ALA A 99 -16.59 16.12 10.62
C ALA A 99 -17.82 15.70 11.46
N ALA A 100 -18.69 14.85 10.92
CA ALA A 100 -19.87 14.34 11.62
C ALA A 100 -19.51 13.32 12.73
N LYS A 101 -18.55 12.40 12.48
CA LYS A 101 -18.13 11.42 13.50
C LYS A 101 -17.33 12.04 14.66
N LYS A 102 -16.66 13.18 14.44
CA LYS A 102 -15.99 13.93 15.52
C LYS A 102 -16.98 14.69 16.42
N LYS A 103 -18.18 15.04 15.92
CA LYS A 103 -19.22 15.71 16.73
C LYS A 103 -20.08 14.76 17.57
N ALA A 104 -20.13 13.46 17.26
CA ALA A 104 -20.94 12.49 18.00
C ALA A 104 -20.20 11.78 19.17
N GLY A 105 -18.89 12.02 19.35
CA GLY A 105 -18.07 11.37 20.37
C GLY A 105 -17.76 12.21 21.62
N SER A 106 -18.44 13.35 21.83
CA SER A 106 -18.22 14.24 22.98
C SER A 106 -19.53 14.56 23.68
N ALA A 107 -20.16 13.55 24.28
CA ALA A 107 -21.21 13.75 25.27
C ALA A 107 -21.42 12.47 26.08
N THR A 108 -20.54 12.22 27.07
CA THR A 108 -20.82 11.54 28.36
C THR A 108 -19.49 11.25 29.07
N ASN A 109 -19.09 12.06 30.05
CA ASN A 109 -19.32 11.82 31.47
C ASN A 109 -18.55 12.84 32.34
N GLY A 110 -19.14 13.24 33.47
CA GLY A 110 -18.36 13.69 34.64
C GLY A 110 -18.45 15.16 35.06
N SER A 111 -19.54 15.47 35.77
CA SER A 111 -19.70 16.57 36.73
C SER A 111 -18.50 16.73 37.69
N ALA A 112 -18.02 17.97 37.91
CA ALA A 112 -17.55 18.47 39.21
C ALA A 112 -17.33 20.00 39.21
N SER A 113 -18.29 20.71 39.81
CA SER A 113 -18.23 21.88 40.70
C SER A 113 -17.23 23.06 40.51
N ALA A 114 -17.83 24.25 40.63
CA ALA A 114 -17.34 25.61 40.69
C ALA A 114 -16.19 25.93 41.68
N LYS A 115 -15.40 27.00 41.42
CA LYS A 115 -15.44 28.30 42.15
C LYS A 115 -14.38 29.34 41.69
N LYS A 116 -14.88 30.44 41.10
CA LYS A 116 -14.52 31.89 41.20
C LYS A 116 -13.15 32.34 41.75
N ARG A 117 -12.45 33.22 40.99
CA ARG A 117 -11.96 34.61 41.30
C ARG A 117 -10.94 35.02 40.22
N ASP A 118 -11.21 36.00 39.36
CA ASP A 118 -11.09 37.46 39.53
C ASP A 118 -9.63 37.96 39.63
N SER A 119 -9.12 38.55 38.53
CA SER A 119 -8.37 39.83 38.49
C SER A 119 -7.62 40.01 37.15
N ALA A 120 -7.76 41.20 36.57
CA ALA A 120 -7.18 41.67 35.31
C ALA A 120 -5.79 42.33 35.53
N PRO A 121 -5.28 43.20 34.63
CA PRO A 121 -4.46 42.91 33.44
C PRO A 121 -3.09 43.63 33.46
N LYS A 122 -2.18 43.34 32.51
CA LYS A 122 -1.14 44.31 32.04
C LYS A 122 -0.46 43.86 30.73
N THR A 123 -0.48 44.76 29.74
CA THR A 123 0.58 45.22 28.80
C THR A 123 1.81 44.32 28.59
N GLU A 124 2.40 44.12 27.40
CA GLU A 124 2.93 45.12 26.46
C GLU A 124 3.60 44.42 25.24
N ALA A 125 3.79 45.17 24.14
CA ALA A 125 4.85 45.07 23.12
C ALA A 125 4.88 43.92 22.05
N THR A 126 4.42 44.28 20.84
CA THR A 126 4.94 43.93 19.50
C THR A 126 6.44 44.29 19.29
N PRO A 127 7.08 44.09 18.11
CA PRO A 127 7.04 43.04 17.08
C PRO A 127 8.48 42.62 16.61
N LYS A 128 8.65 41.54 15.83
CA LYS A 128 9.76 41.46 14.85
C LYS A 128 9.36 40.75 13.55
N ARG A 129 9.97 41.28 12.50
CA ARG A 129 9.67 41.29 11.07
C ARG A 129 10.65 40.40 10.31
N SER A 130 10.35 40.14 9.04
CA SER A 130 11.22 39.63 7.95
C SER A 130 11.50 38.12 7.97
N ALA A 131 11.50 37.40 6.84
CA ALA A 131 11.85 37.80 5.48
C ALA A 131 11.06 37.01 4.40
N ALA A 132 10.87 37.69 3.26
CA ALA A 132 10.44 37.14 1.98
C ALA A 132 11.64 36.69 1.14
N SER A 133 11.45 35.75 0.21
CA SER A 133 11.95 35.76 -1.20
C SER A 133 11.80 34.36 -1.83
N THR A 134 11.03 34.17 -2.92
CA THR A 134 11.33 34.43 -4.36
C THR A 134 12.15 33.28 -4.97
N THR A 135 11.59 32.31 -5.72
CA THR A 135 11.21 32.28 -7.16
C THR A 135 12.28 31.64 -8.07
N ALA A 136 11.78 30.85 -9.04
CA ALA A 136 12.34 30.52 -10.37
C ALA A 136 13.49 29.50 -10.47
N LYS A 137 13.70 28.75 -11.57
CA LYS A 137 12.97 28.37 -12.81
C LYS A 137 14.01 27.62 -13.67
N LYS A 138 13.55 26.79 -14.63
CA LYS A 138 14.22 26.40 -15.90
C LYS A 138 15.38 25.37 -15.80
N VAL A 139 15.70 24.51 -16.77
CA VAL A 139 15.12 23.97 -18.03
C VAL A 139 16.21 23.07 -18.69
N ALA A 140 15.81 22.27 -19.68
CA ALA A 140 16.59 21.67 -20.80
C ALA A 140 17.16 20.26 -20.55
N THR A 141 16.71 19.17 -21.21
CA THR A 141 16.68 18.78 -22.65
C THR A 141 18.04 18.44 -23.27
N LYS A 142 18.23 17.16 -23.64
CA LYS A 142 18.63 16.59 -24.97
C LYS A 142 19.19 15.16 -24.76
N THR A 143 18.61 14.11 -25.34
CA THR A 143 18.68 13.61 -26.74
C THR A 143 19.94 12.79 -27.03
N THR A 144 19.75 11.50 -27.38
CA THR A 144 20.46 10.62 -28.36
C THR A 144 20.09 9.17 -27.99
N THR A 145 19.35 8.31 -28.70
CA THR A 145 19.21 7.84 -30.10
C THR A 145 20.46 7.27 -30.75
N ALA A 146 20.56 5.93 -30.73
CA ALA A 146 21.06 5.03 -31.78
C ALA A 146 20.47 3.64 -31.42
N LYS A 147 19.58 2.94 -32.15
CA LYS A 147 19.35 2.62 -33.57
C LYS A 147 20.40 1.69 -34.21
N ALA A 148 20.02 0.41 -34.24
CA ALA A 148 20.05 -0.56 -35.35
C ALA A 148 21.35 -1.29 -35.75
N ALA A 149 21.20 -2.61 -35.87
CA ALA A 149 21.34 -3.44 -37.10
C ALA A 149 22.13 -4.75 -36.80
N LYS A 150 21.54 -5.95 -36.88
CA LYS A 150 21.15 -6.76 -38.08
C LYS A 150 22.23 -7.80 -38.42
N LYS A 151 21.96 -9.10 -38.19
CA LYS A 151 22.24 -10.19 -39.15
C LYS A 151 21.49 -11.48 -38.82
N ALA A 152 20.82 -12.03 -39.83
CA ALA A 152 20.11 -13.31 -39.88
C ALA A 152 21.06 -14.43 -40.45
N PRO A 153 20.58 -15.51 -41.08
CA PRO A 153 20.09 -16.78 -40.50
C PRO A 153 20.82 -18.05 -41.04
N ALA A 154 20.34 -19.24 -40.63
CA ALA A 154 20.40 -20.56 -41.29
C ALA A 154 21.60 -21.51 -41.10
N THR A 155 21.28 -22.78 -40.76
CA THR A 155 21.72 -24.09 -41.36
C THR A 155 21.35 -25.21 -40.35
N ARG A 156 20.25 -25.97 -40.55
CA ARG A 156 20.11 -27.22 -41.33
C ARG A 156 21.25 -28.23 -41.16
N THR A 157 21.09 -29.19 -40.24
CA THR A 157 21.75 -30.52 -40.32
C THR A 157 20.80 -31.63 -39.87
N THR A 158 20.41 -32.45 -40.84
CA THR A 158 19.79 -33.77 -40.71
C THR A 158 20.81 -34.82 -40.27
N ARG A 159 20.44 -35.75 -39.37
CA ARG A 159 21.03 -37.09 -39.23
C ARG A 159 20.02 -37.95 -38.46
N ARG A 160 19.16 -38.76 -39.08
CA ARG A 160 19.34 -40.06 -39.79
C ARG A 160 20.06 -41.12 -38.93
N THR A 161 19.43 -42.31 -38.91
CA THR A 161 19.85 -43.67 -38.47
C THR A 161 19.89 -43.94 -36.96
N LYS A 162 18.99 -44.76 -36.39
CA LYS A 162 18.75 -46.23 -36.52
C LYS A 162 19.72 -47.04 -35.64
N LYS A 163 19.26 -47.48 -34.47
CA LYS A 163 19.20 -48.90 -34.06
C LYS A 163 18.32 -49.02 -32.81
#